data_AF-A0ABD3N688-F1
#
_entry.id   AF-A0ABD3N688-F1
#
_cell.length_a   1.000
_cell.length_b   1.000
_cell.length_c   1.000
_cell.angle_alpha   90.00
_cell.angle_beta   90.00
_cell.angle_gamma   90.00
#
_symmetry.space_group_name_H-M   'P 1'
#
loop_
_entity.id
_entity.type
_entity.pdbx_description
1 polymer ?
#
loop_
_entity_poly.entity_id
_entity_poly.type
_entity_poly.pdbx_seq_one_letter_code
_entity_poly.pdbx_strand_id
1 'polypeptide(L)'
;MSAAPKKYVKINGVMKLNPEYKKWQEAQTGVGTATSLPNSAQALPVVSSMEDHMQLNNDLGTNIPLAESTDATIEMMQEPEFCADAGMNPDNMVDEIGAVLSKYEVPMGLMNKLMMLSEYHSLEFIIDDSGSMQCATDTKDPITRQPMSRWKEAQLRLKEMIEILAYVPFNQIAVEFLNRPDQIILTRQGCAPAVFMQDAYSKIDAVFARGPAGTTPALEKIQRSFIRGQGKSIARYFFGDGTPNGGVPAQQEIIKILKHRQDPAGNPMTFVSCTNEDDQVEWMKDAEEIAPYCSEADDFKDEGEEVMKDQGVALPYTKGFHLICTLVAAMNPDDLDAMDESVPFTKNTLDNLLGIQHNEESYRYYFDCFVNAQRARRVEGPMDQIKKNVQWNYNDFLRAPVAKDIPQVQQLKQQLANM
;
A
#
# COMPACT_ATOMS: atom_id res chain seq x y z
N MET A 1 -20.17 -8.33 32.21
CA MET A 1 -19.68 -8.43 30.81
C MET A 1 -18.83 -9.69 30.74
N SER A 2 -19.00 -10.52 29.71
CA SER A 2 -18.11 -11.68 29.50
C SER A 2 -16.69 -11.19 29.25
N ALA A 3 -15.68 -11.92 29.72
CA ALA A 3 -14.28 -11.62 29.41
C ALA A 3 -14.06 -11.64 27.89
N ALA A 4 -13.13 -10.81 27.40
CA ALA A 4 -12.77 -10.80 25.98
C ALA A 4 -12.15 -12.17 25.58
N PRO A 5 -12.56 -12.77 24.45
CA PRO A 5 -11.87 -13.94 23.90
C PRO A 5 -10.41 -13.61 23.57
N LYS A 6 -9.55 -14.63 23.46
CA LYS A 6 -8.19 -14.46 22.92
C LYS A 6 -8.24 -13.88 21.51
N LYS A 7 -7.38 -12.93 21.18
CA LYS A 7 -7.30 -12.35 19.83
C LYS A 7 -6.77 -13.37 18.82
N TYR A 8 -5.80 -14.18 19.23
CA TYR A 8 -5.15 -15.16 18.35
C TYR A 8 -5.36 -16.61 18.80
N VAL A 9 -5.45 -17.52 17.83
CA VAL A 9 -5.59 -18.96 18.05
C VAL A 9 -4.78 -19.77 17.05
N LYS A 10 -4.44 -21.02 17.39
CA LYS A 10 -3.92 -22.00 16.43
C LYS A 10 -5.04 -22.92 15.96
N ILE A 11 -5.21 -23.00 14.64
CA ILE A 11 -6.15 -23.92 14.00
C ILE A 11 -5.32 -24.83 13.09
N ASN A 12 -5.26 -26.12 13.41
CA ASN A 12 -4.46 -27.11 12.68
C ASN A 12 -2.97 -26.72 12.55
N GLY A 13 -2.39 -26.12 13.60
CA GLY A 13 -0.99 -25.67 13.60
C GLY A 13 -0.73 -24.33 12.91
N VAL A 14 -1.72 -23.77 12.22
CA VAL A 14 -1.64 -22.46 11.56
C VAL A 14 -2.16 -21.38 12.51
N MET A 15 -1.42 -20.28 12.62
CA MET A 15 -1.84 -19.12 13.41
C MET A 15 -2.96 -18.37 12.68
N LYS A 16 -3.98 -17.92 13.42
CA LYS A 16 -5.16 -17.23 12.89
C LYS A 16 -5.68 -16.17 13.87
N LEU A 17 -6.38 -15.16 13.32
CA LEU A 17 -7.27 -14.30 14.10
C LEU A 17 -8.44 -15.14 14.61
N ASN A 18 -8.77 -15.02 15.90
CA ASN A 18 -9.87 -15.75 16.50
C ASN A 18 -11.23 -15.21 16.02
N PRO A 19 -12.07 -16.04 15.38
CA PRO A 19 -13.41 -15.61 14.96
C PRO A 19 -14.31 -15.16 16.12
N GLU A 20 -14.12 -15.69 17.33
CA GLU A 20 -14.88 -15.27 18.52
C GLU A 20 -14.46 -13.87 18.99
N TYR A 21 -13.17 -13.55 18.92
CA TYR A 21 -12.67 -12.21 19.23
C TYR A 21 -13.23 -11.18 18.25
N LYS A 22 -13.20 -11.48 16.95
CA LYS A 22 -13.79 -10.62 15.91
C LYS A 22 -15.26 -10.28 16.22
N LYS A 23 -16.08 -11.31 16.47
CA LYS A 23 -17.49 -11.12 16.83
C LYS A 23 -17.67 -10.32 18.12
N TRP A 24 -16.83 -10.57 19.12
CA TRP A 24 -16.86 -9.82 20.37
C TRP A 24 -16.53 -8.34 20.13
N GLN A 25 -15.52 -8.03 19.33
CA GLN A 25 -15.11 -6.65 19.01
C GLN A 25 -16.19 -5.91 18.21
N GLU A 26 -16.79 -6.55 17.19
CA GLU A 26 -17.93 -6.00 16.42
C GLU A 26 -19.13 -5.67 17.32
N ALA A 27 -19.37 -6.50 18.34
CA ALA A 27 -20.43 -6.26 19.31
C ALA A 27 -20.12 -5.10 20.29
N GLN A 28 -18.83 -4.78 20.53
CA GLN A 28 -18.44 -3.66 21.39
C GLN A 28 -18.49 -2.32 20.67
N THR A 29 -18.02 -2.26 19.42
CA THR A 29 -17.84 -0.97 18.72
C THR A 29 -19.15 -0.41 18.19
N GLY A 30 -20.15 -1.25 17.91
CA GLY A 30 -21.45 -0.83 17.36
C GLY A 30 -21.35 -0.20 15.95
N VAL A 31 -20.14 -0.18 15.36
CA VAL A 31 -19.80 0.43 14.08
C VAL A 31 -18.95 -0.56 13.29
N GLY A 32 -19.49 -1.07 12.17
CA GLY A 32 -18.75 -1.78 11.12
C GLY A 32 -18.15 -3.15 11.49
N THR A 33 -17.41 -3.71 10.54
CA THR A 33 -16.62 -4.94 10.69
C THR A 33 -15.39 -4.67 11.55
N ALA A 34 -14.99 -5.61 12.42
CA ALA A 34 -13.82 -5.44 13.30
C ALA A 34 -12.47 -5.48 12.57
N THR A 35 -12.48 -5.84 11.29
CA THR A 35 -11.31 -5.91 10.42
C THR A 35 -11.73 -5.53 9.01
N SER A 36 -10.79 -4.95 8.27
CA SER A 36 -10.86 -4.68 6.84
C SER A 36 -10.64 -5.94 5.98
N LEU A 37 -10.12 -7.04 6.58
CA LEU A 37 -9.87 -8.29 5.87
C LEU A 37 -11.17 -9.01 5.46
N PRO A 38 -11.44 -9.16 4.15
CA PRO A 38 -12.64 -9.87 3.67
C PRO A 38 -12.62 -11.36 4.07
N ASN A 39 -11.44 -11.97 4.05
CA ASN A 39 -11.14 -13.39 4.25
C ASN A 39 -10.50 -13.67 5.61
N SER A 40 -10.85 -12.90 6.65
CA SER A 40 -10.18 -12.95 7.97
C SER A 40 -10.16 -14.33 8.65
N ALA A 41 -11.02 -15.27 8.26
CA ALA A 41 -11.02 -16.63 8.79
C ALA A 41 -9.93 -17.53 8.15
N GLN A 42 -9.52 -17.21 6.93
CA GLN A 42 -8.50 -17.93 6.16
C GLN A 42 -7.16 -17.19 6.15
N ALA A 43 -7.14 -15.87 6.30
CA ALA A 43 -5.91 -15.09 6.29
C ALA A 43 -4.95 -15.49 7.43
N LEU A 44 -3.65 -15.27 7.23
CA LEU A 44 -2.67 -15.23 8.32
C LEU A 44 -2.97 -14.04 9.25
N PRO A 45 -2.54 -14.07 10.52
CA PRO A 45 -2.81 -12.99 11.44
C PRO A 45 -2.05 -11.72 11.02
N VAL A 46 -2.68 -10.57 11.23
CA VAL A 46 -2.01 -9.28 11.16
C VAL A 46 -1.54 -8.94 12.56
N VAL A 47 -0.27 -8.52 12.66
CA VAL A 47 0.33 -7.98 13.88
C VAL A 47 0.72 -6.55 13.56
N SER A 48 0.06 -5.58 14.19
CA SER A 48 0.22 -4.15 13.81
C SER A 48 1.04 -3.33 14.81
N SER A 49 1.33 -3.87 15.99
CA SER A 49 2.08 -3.17 17.04
C SER A 49 2.79 -4.14 17.98
N MET A 50 3.71 -3.62 18.80
CA MET A 50 4.39 -4.40 19.84
C MET A 50 3.41 -4.97 20.88
N GLU A 51 2.37 -4.20 21.24
CA GLU A 51 1.29 -4.71 22.11
C GLU A 51 0.61 -5.92 21.46
N ASP A 52 0.36 -5.85 20.15
CA ASP A 52 -0.28 -6.93 19.40
C ASP A 52 0.60 -8.18 19.31
N HIS A 53 1.92 -7.98 19.14
CA HIS A 53 2.92 -9.05 19.16
C HIS A 53 3.02 -9.73 20.53
N MET A 54 3.01 -8.94 21.61
CA MET A 54 2.96 -9.48 22.98
C MET A 54 1.67 -10.26 23.22
N GLN A 55 0.53 -9.74 22.76
CA GLN A 55 -0.77 -10.41 22.86
C GLN A 55 -0.77 -11.74 22.08
N LEU A 56 -0.22 -11.76 20.87
CA LEU A 56 -0.04 -12.98 20.05
C LEU A 56 0.74 -14.05 20.83
N ASN A 57 1.88 -13.69 21.41
CA ASN A 57 2.72 -14.63 22.16
C ASN A 57 2.02 -15.15 23.42
N ASN A 58 1.33 -14.29 24.16
CA ASN A 58 0.54 -14.65 25.34
C ASN A 58 -0.63 -15.58 24.98
N ASP A 59 -1.38 -15.26 23.93
CA ASP A 59 -2.55 -16.03 23.49
C ASP A 59 -2.16 -17.43 23.05
N LEU A 60 -1.04 -17.55 22.32
CA LEU A 60 -0.58 -18.82 21.78
C LEU A 60 0.32 -19.61 22.75
N GLY A 61 0.80 -18.98 23.82
CA GLY A 61 1.73 -19.59 24.78
C GLY A 61 3.08 -19.95 24.13
N THR A 62 3.56 -19.10 23.24
CA THR A 62 4.81 -19.32 22.48
C THR A 62 5.64 -18.05 22.43
N ASN A 63 6.87 -18.14 21.93
CA ASN A 63 7.72 -16.97 21.65
C ASN A 63 8.03 -16.92 20.15
N ILE A 64 7.15 -16.29 19.38
CA ILE A 64 7.31 -16.03 17.95
C ILE A 64 8.23 -14.81 17.82
N PRO A 65 9.42 -14.96 17.22
CA PRO A 65 10.31 -13.84 16.99
C PRO A 65 9.71 -12.86 15.98
N LEU A 66 10.10 -11.60 16.10
CA LEU A 66 9.90 -10.62 15.03
C LEU A 66 10.79 -10.98 13.83
N ALA A 67 10.39 -10.51 12.66
CA ALA A 67 11.26 -10.59 11.48
C ALA A 67 12.45 -9.63 11.65
N GLU A 68 13.59 -9.98 11.07
CA GLU A 68 14.84 -9.21 11.21
C GLU A 68 14.67 -7.74 10.77
N SER A 69 13.91 -7.50 9.69
CA SER A 69 13.62 -6.14 9.23
C SER A 69 12.75 -5.35 10.20
N THR A 70 11.84 -6.03 10.90
CA THR A 70 10.98 -5.40 11.92
C THR A 70 11.77 -5.02 13.14
N ASP A 71 12.62 -5.93 13.63
CA ASP A 71 13.51 -5.67 14.77
C ASP A 71 14.40 -4.44 14.48
N ALA A 72 15.06 -4.43 13.32
CA ALA A 72 15.90 -3.31 12.91
C ALA A 72 15.13 -1.99 12.80
N THR A 73 13.88 -2.04 12.33
CA THR A 73 13.05 -0.83 12.22
C THR A 73 12.62 -0.30 13.57
N ILE A 74 12.27 -1.17 14.53
CA ILE A 74 11.95 -0.77 15.89
C ILE A 74 13.16 -0.13 16.56
N GLU A 75 14.36 -0.68 16.38
CA GLU A 75 15.60 -0.10 16.88
C GLU A 75 15.84 1.30 16.29
N MET A 76 15.70 1.47 14.98
CA MET A 76 15.82 2.76 14.30
C MET A 76 14.80 3.79 14.81
N MET A 77 13.56 3.36 15.04
CA MET A 77 12.50 4.25 15.54
C MET A 77 12.70 4.68 16.99
N GLN A 78 13.59 4.03 17.74
CA GLN A 78 13.98 4.45 19.09
C GLN A 78 15.17 5.42 19.06
N GLU A 79 15.78 5.67 17.90
CA GLU A 79 16.87 6.63 17.77
C GLU A 79 16.37 8.07 18.00
N PRO A 80 17.07 8.87 18.83
CA PRO A 80 16.64 10.23 19.14
C PRO A 80 16.51 11.16 17.92
N GLU A 81 17.37 10.98 16.91
CA GLU A 81 17.35 11.78 15.69
C GLU A 81 16.08 11.52 14.87
N PHE A 82 15.75 10.25 14.66
CA PHE A 82 14.53 9.83 13.98
C PHE A 82 13.28 10.39 14.66
N CYS A 83 13.22 10.25 15.99
CA CYS A 83 12.09 10.76 16.77
C CYS A 83 11.97 12.28 16.67
N ALA A 84 13.09 13.00 16.75
CA ALA A 84 13.11 14.45 16.62
C ALA A 84 12.60 14.90 15.24
N ASP A 85 12.99 14.23 14.16
CA ASP A 85 12.55 14.53 12.80
C ASP A 85 11.07 14.22 12.58
N ALA A 86 10.54 13.21 13.28
CA ALA A 86 9.10 12.92 13.30
C ALA A 86 8.32 13.86 14.25
N GLY A 87 8.99 14.71 15.04
CA GLY A 87 8.39 15.60 16.03
C GLY A 87 7.91 14.89 17.30
N MET A 88 8.52 13.76 17.65
CA MET A 88 8.15 12.89 18.76
C MET A 88 9.31 12.68 19.75
N ASN A 89 8.96 12.20 20.95
CA ASN A 89 9.92 11.70 21.93
C ASN A 89 10.10 10.17 21.71
N PRO A 90 11.34 9.63 21.76
CA PRO A 90 11.60 8.19 21.74
C PRO A 90 10.67 7.35 22.63
N ASP A 91 10.33 7.85 23.82
CA ASP A 91 9.47 7.13 24.77
C ASP A 91 8.05 6.86 24.26
N ASN A 92 7.53 7.73 23.39
CA ASN A 92 6.16 7.66 22.89
C ASN A 92 6.06 7.19 21.43
N MET A 93 7.17 7.23 20.69
CA MET A 93 7.22 7.00 19.25
C MET A 93 6.56 5.67 18.86
N VAL A 94 6.99 4.57 19.49
CA VAL A 94 6.54 3.21 19.18
C VAL A 94 5.06 3.01 19.53
N ASP A 95 4.58 3.63 20.60
CA ASP A 95 3.20 3.51 21.04
C ASP A 95 2.26 4.32 20.12
N GLU A 96 2.61 5.55 19.79
CA GLU A 96 1.78 6.43 18.96
C GLU A 96 1.70 5.92 17.51
N ILE A 97 2.83 5.51 16.92
CA ILE A 97 2.81 4.90 15.59
C ILE A 97 2.09 3.54 15.64
N GLY A 98 2.32 2.73 16.67
CA GLY A 98 1.65 1.45 16.86
C GLY A 98 0.13 1.59 16.93
N ALA A 99 -0.38 2.66 17.52
CA ALA A 99 -1.81 2.97 17.55
C ALA A 99 -2.37 3.28 16.15
N VAL A 100 -1.63 4.02 15.33
CA VAL A 100 -2.05 4.37 13.96
C VAL A 100 -1.96 3.15 13.04
N LEU A 101 -0.91 2.36 13.13
CA LEU A 101 -0.79 1.10 12.38
C LEU A 101 -1.89 0.12 12.79
N SER A 102 -2.21 0.03 14.08
CA SER A 102 -3.33 -0.78 14.58
C SER A 102 -4.69 -0.29 14.08
N LYS A 103 -4.90 1.02 13.95
CA LYS A 103 -6.13 1.61 13.39
C LYS A 103 -6.39 1.12 11.95
N TYR A 104 -5.34 1.04 11.14
CA TYR A 104 -5.43 0.63 9.74
C TYR A 104 -5.13 -0.87 9.52
N GLU A 105 -4.77 -1.61 10.56
CA GLU A 105 -4.28 -2.98 10.47
C GLU A 105 -3.05 -3.11 9.55
N VAL A 106 -2.10 -2.18 9.64
CA VAL A 106 -0.84 -2.25 8.90
C VAL A 106 0.05 -3.30 9.55
N PRO A 107 0.50 -4.35 8.83
CA PRO A 107 1.49 -5.26 9.36
C PRO A 107 2.79 -4.53 9.73
N MET A 108 3.33 -4.80 10.92
CA MET A 108 4.55 -4.15 11.41
C MET A 108 5.73 -4.29 10.46
N GLY A 109 5.77 -5.38 9.70
CA GLY A 109 6.80 -5.64 8.71
C GLY A 109 6.90 -4.58 7.62
N LEU A 110 5.80 -3.87 7.32
CA LEU A 110 5.76 -2.81 6.32
C LEU A 110 6.32 -1.46 6.81
N MET A 111 6.62 -1.31 8.10
CA MET A 111 7.16 -0.06 8.65
C MET A 111 8.50 0.29 8.01
N ASN A 112 9.36 -0.70 7.75
CA ASN A 112 10.67 -0.46 7.15
C ASN A 112 10.56 0.21 5.77
N LYS A 113 9.50 -0.13 5.01
CA LYS A 113 9.25 0.41 3.67
C LYS A 113 8.86 1.88 3.73
N LEU A 114 8.08 2.27 4.74
CA LEU A 114 7.72 3.67 4.97
C LEU A 114 8.95 4.54 5.25
N MET A 115 9.99 4.00 5.88
CA MET A 115 11.18 4.78 6.24
C MET A 115 11.91 5.32 5.00
N MET A 116 11.81 4.63 3.86
CA MET A 116 12.39 5.08 2.59
C MET A 116 11.83 6.43 2.11
N LEU A 117 10.63 6.81 2.55
CA LEU A 117 10.02 8.09 2.19
C LEU A 117 10.80 9.30 2.72
N SER A 118 11.59 9.10 3.79
CA SER A 118 12.45 10.13 4.38
C SER A 118 13.64 10.51 3.47
N GLU A 119 14.05 9.62 2.56
CA GLU A 119 15.17 9.83 1.64
C GLU A 119 14.82 10.81 0.50
N TYR A 120 13.53 11.06 0.26
CA TYR A 120 13.07 11.96 -0.79
C TYR A 120 13.09 13.42 -0.33
N HIS A 121 13.48 14.30 -1.23
CA HIS A 121 13.43 15.75 -0.98
C HIS A 121 11.99 16.25 -0.86
N SER A 122 11.06 15.60 -1.57
CA SER A 122 9.62 15.91 -1.49
C SER A 122 8.80 14.67 -1.83
N LEU A 123 7.68 14.53 -1.14
CA LEU A 123 6.55 13.69 -1.55
C LEU A 123 5.55 14.61 -2.26
N GLU A 124 5.28 14.39 -3.54
CA GLU A 124 4.47 15.28 -4.37
C GLU A 124 3.18 14.59 -4.80
N PHE A 125 2.05 15.12 -4.34
CA PHE A 125 0.71 14.69 -4.67
C PHE A 125 0.13 15.60 -5.75
N ILE A 126 -0.09 15.05 -6.94
CA ILE A 126 -0.72 15.72 -8.07
C ILE A 126 -2.16 15.26 -8.14
N ILE A 127 -3.10 16.15 -7.87
CA ILE A 127 -4.52 15.84 -7.79
C ILE A 127 -5.24 16.34 -9.05
N ASP A 128 -5.90 15.43 -9.75
CA ASP A 128 -6.88 15.75 -10.77
C ASP A 128 -8.06 16.48 -10.14
N ASP A 129 -8.28 17.72 -10.57
CA ASP A 129 -9.41 18.55 -10.20
C ASP A 129 -10.26 18.93 -11.41
N SER A 130 -10.28 18.09 -12.44
CA SER A 130 -11.11 18.24 -13.63
C SER A 130 -12.60 18.02 -13.36
N GLY A 131 -13.47 18.41 -14.30
CA GLY A 131 -14.92 18.27 -14.13
C GLY A 131 -15.39 16.81 -13.93
N SER A 132 -14.68 15.82 -14.46
CA SER A 132 -15.03 14.39 -14.33
C SER A 132 -14.95 13.90 -12.88
N MET A 133 -14.12 14.52 -12.04
CA MET A 133 -14.00 14.18 -10.62
C MET A 133 -15.30 14.44 -9.82
N GLN A 134 -16.32 15.09 -10.41
CA GLN A 134 -17.66 15.19 -9.82
C GLN A 134 -18.49 13.91 -9.94
N CYS A 135 -18.10 12.99 -10.84
CA CYS A 135 -18.77 11.71 -11.03
C CYS A 135 -18.76 10.88 -9.74
N ALA A 136 -19.74 10.00 -9.61
CA ALA A 136 -19.78 9.06 -8.51
C ALA A 136 -18.66 8.01 -8.64
N THR A 137 -18.19 7.54 -7.50
CA THR A 137 -17.35 6.34 -7.36
C THR A 137 -18.17 5.24 -6.68
N ASP A 138 -17.70 3.99 -6.72
CA ASP A 138 -18.32 2.90 -5.97
C ASP A 138 -17.90 2.88 -4.48
N THR A 139 -16.83 3.62 -4.13
CA THR A 139 -16.43 3.88 -2.74
C THR A 139 -17.51 4.65 -1.99
N LYS A 140 -17.91 4.11 -0.84
CA LYS A 140 -18.95 4.68 0.03
C LYS A 140 -18.36 5.54 1.13
N ASP A 141 -19.01 6.67 1.40
CA ASP A 141 -18.67 7.52 2.53
C ASP A 141 -18.85 6.76 3.84
N PRO A 142 -17.86 6.74 4.74
CA PRO A 142 -17.93 5.94 5.96
C PRO A 142 -19.03 6.39 6.93
N ILE A 143 -19.44 7.67 6.86
CA ILE A 143 -20.47 8.28 7.70
C ILE A 143 -21.85 8.11 7.06
N THR A 144 -22.02 8.55 5.80
CA THR A 144 -23.34 8.58 5.14
C THR A 144 -23.71 7.26 4.48
N ARG A 145 -22.73 6.37 4.25
CA ARG A 145 -22.85 5.09 3.52
C ARG A 145 -23.34 5.23 2.08
N GLN A 146 -23.37 6.45 1.55
CA GLN A 146 -23.70 6.72 0.15
C GLN A 146 -22.43 6.71 -0.71
N PRO A 147 -22.54 6.41 -2.01
CA PRO A 147 -21.46 6.62 -2.98
C PRO A 147 -20.91 8.04 -2.87
N MET A 148 -19.58 8.17 -2.81
CA MET A 148 -18.91 9.46 -2.84
C MET A 148 -18.74 9.94 -4.28
N SER A 149 -18.34 11.21 -4.47
CA SER A 149 -17.73 11.61 -5.72
C SER A 149 -16.25 11.21 -5.74
N ARG A 150 -15.68 11.03 -6.93
CA ARG A 150 -14.25 10.76 -7.14
C ARG A 150 -13.37 11.81 -6.47
N TRP A 151 -13.80 13.08 -6.49
CA TRP A 151 -13.17 14.18 -5.76
C TRP A 151 -13.12 13.98 -4.25
N LYS A 152 -14.23 13.51 -3.67
CA LYS A 152 -14.32 13.27 -2.24
C LYS A 152 -13.51 12.04 -1.83
N GLU A 153 -13.47 11.02 -2.68
CA GLU A 153 -12.60 9.87 -2.52
C GLU A 153 -11.12 10.26 -2.54
N ALA A 154 -10.67 11.02 -3.55
CA ALA A 154 -9.30 11.52 -3.61
C ALA A 154 -8.92 12.32 -2.35
N GLN A 155 -9.86 13.14 -1.84
CA GLN A 155 -9.67 13.86 -0.57
C GLN A 155 -9.47 12.90 0.62
N LEU A 156 -10.30 11.87 0.72
CA LEU A 156 -10.26 10.92 1.82
C LEU A 156 -8.97 10.10 1.78
N ARG A 157 -8.63 9.54 0.62
CA ARG A 157 -7.40 8.76 0.41
C ARG A 157 -6.16 9.61 0.71
N LEU A 158 -6.10 10.86 0.22
CA LEU A 158 -5.02 11.78 0.55
C LEU A 158 -4.89 12.00 2.06
N LYS A 159 -6.00 12.20 2.77
CA LYS A 159 -5.98 12.36 4.23
C LYS A 159 -5.49 11.11 4.95
N GLU A 160 -5.93 9.92 4.54
CA GLU A 160 -5.46 8.65 5.10
C GLU A 160 -3.94 8.48 4.91
N MET A 161 -3.41 8.83 3.73
CA MET A 161 -1.97 8.82 3.48
C MET A 161 -1.23 9.84 4.37
N ILE A 162 -1.76 11.05 4.50
CA ILE A 162 -1.18 12.09 5.38
C ILE A 162 -1.19 11.64 6.86
N GLU A 163 -2.19 10.87 7.30
CA GLU A 163 -2.23 10.33 8.66
C GLU A 163 -1.06 9.40 8.95
N ILE A 164 -0.73 8.50 8.02
CA ILE A 164 0.44 7.62 8.13
C ILE A 164 1.72 8.44 8.07
N LEU A 165 1.84 9.33 7.08
CA LEU A 165 3.01 10.19 6.89
C LEU A 165 3.27 11.13 8.08
N ALA A 166 2.23 11.44 8.87
CA ALA A 166 2.39 12.22 10.08
C ALA A 166 3.28 11.53 11.13
N TYR A 167 3.52 10.22 11.05
CA TYR A 167 4.39 9.49 11.97
C TYR A 167 5.73 9.07 11.35
N VAL A 168 5.98 9.45 10.10
CA VAL A 168 7.23 9.14 9.38
C VAL A 168 8.01 10.44 9.19
N PRO A 169 9.36 10.44 9.34
CA PRO A 169 10.18 11.55 8.92
C PRO A 169 10.02 11.84 7.43
N PHE A 170 9.86 13.11 7.09
CA PHE A 170 9.83 13.57 5.71
C PHE A 170 10.36 15.00 5.64
N ASN A 171 10.92 15.36 4.48
CA ASN A 171 11.41 16.72 4.25
C ASN A 171 10.27 17.69 3.92
N GLN A 172 9.47 17.34 2.91
CA GLN A 172 8.37 18.16 2.44
C GLN A 172 7.28 17.27 1.82
N ILE A 173 6.02 17.63 2.06
CA ILE A 173 4.89 17.13 1.29
C ILE A 173 4.30 18.30 0.49
N ALA A 174 4.19 18.14 -0.82
CA ALA A 174 3.59 19.11 -1.72
C ALA A 174 2.30 18.54 -2.30
N VAL A 175 1.19 19.27 -2.22
CA VAL A 175 -0.06 18.92 -2.90
C VAL A 175 -0.35 19.97 -3.96
N GLU A 176 -0.53 19.54 -5.19
CA GLU A 176 -0.79 20.38 -6.35
C GLU A 176 -1.98 19.87 -7.14
N PHE A 177 -2.54 20.74 -7.99
CA PHE A 177 -3.71 20.43 -8.78
C PHE A 177 -3.45 20.63 -10.27
N LEU A 178 -4.26 19.99 -11.12
CA LEU A 178 -4.13 20.09 -12.57
C LEU A 178 -4.54 21.47 -13.12
N ASN A 179 -5.71 21.97 -12.72
CA ASN A 179 -6.36 23.12 -13.35
C ASN A 179 -6.12 24.45 -12.62
N ARG A 180 -5.58 24.42 -11.39
CA ARG A 180 -5.40 25.62 -10.55
C ARG A 180 -3.99 25.78 -10.01
N PRO A 181 -3.56 27.03 -9.72
CA PRO A 181 -2.23 27.31 -9.21
C PRO A 181 -2.09 27.04 -7.70
N ASP A 182 -3.17 26.64 -7.02
CA ASP A 182 -3.13 26.32 -5.60
C ASP A 182 -2.08 25.25 -5.31
N GLN A 183 -1.30 25.47 -4.26
CA GLN A 183 -0.28 24.55 -3.79
C GLN A 183 -0.34 24.51 -2.26
N ILE A 184 -0.38 23.30 -1.72
CA ILE A 184 -0.23 23.08 -0.27
C ILE A 184 1.20 22.59 -0.07
N ILE A 185 1.97 23.32 0.73
CA ILE A 185 3.28 22.87 1.20
C ILE A 185 3.16 22.55 2.69
N LEU A 186 3.46 21.30 3.03
CA LEU A 186 3.46 20.79 4.38
C LEU A 186 4.89 20.40 4.77
N THR A 187 5.30 20.85 5.94
CA THR A 187 6.61 20.58 6.54
C THR A 187 6.38 20.31 8.02
N ARG A 188 7.18 19.45 8.65
CA ARG A 188 7.01 19.08 10.06
C ARG A 188 7.10 20.28 11.01
N GLN A 189 8.07 21.17 10.79
CA GLN A 189 8.36 22.33 11.65
C GLN A 189 8.54 21.97 13.15
N GLY A 190 9.01 20.76 13.44
CA GLY A 190 9.13 20.23 14.81
C GLY A 190 7.80 20.00 15.53
N CYS A 191 6.66 20.05 14.83
CA CYS A 191 5.35 19.79 15.40
C CYS A 191 5.12 18.30 15.61
N ALA A 192 4.50 17.94 16.74
CA ALA A 192 4.02 16.59 16.99
C ALA A 192 2.99 16.15 15.92
N PRO A 193 2.87 14.84 15.62
CA PRO A 193 1.99 14.31 14.59
C PRO A 193 0.55 14.82 14.66
N ALA A 194 -0.05 14.85 15.85
CA ALA A 194 -1.43 15.32 16.03
C ALA A 194 -1.64 16.79 15.60
N VAL A 195 -0.69 17.67 15.93
CA VAL A 195 -0.73 19.09 15.57
C VAL A 195 -0.51 19.26 14.07
N PHE A 196 0.47 18.54 13.52
CA PHE A 196 0.73 18.51 12.09
C PHE A 196 -0.51 18.07 11.29
N MET A 197 -1.15 16.98 11.69
CA MET A 197 -2.34 16.46 11.02
C MET A 197 -3.50 17.46 11.05
N GLN A 198 -3.72 18.14 12.18
CA GLN A 198 -4.78 19.13 12.28
C GLN A 198 -4.60 20.29 11.28
N ASP A 199 -3.37 20.81 11.17
CA ASP A 199 -3.04 21.85 10.19
C ASP A 199 -3.15 21.34 8.74
N ALA A 200 -2.57 20.17 8.47
CA ALA A 200 -2.61 19.53 7.15
C ALA A 200 -4.05 19.30 6.68
N TYR A 201 -4.90 18.72 7.53
CA TYR A 201 -6.31 18.48 7.22
C TYR A 201 -7.07 19.77 6.99
N SER A 202 -6.82 20.80 7.80
CA SER A 202 -7.46 22.11 7.61
C SER A 202 -7.11 22.72 6.24
N LYS A 203 -5.84 22.68 5.84
CA LYS A 203 -5.38 23.16 4.53
C LYS A 203 -5.97 22.35 3.38
N ILE A 204 -5.97 21.03 3.50
CA ILE A 204 -6.56 20.12 2.51
C ILE A 204 -8.07 20.40 2.38
N ASP A 205 -8.81 20.45 3.49
CA ASP A 205 -10.24 20.74 3.48
C ASP A 205 -10.57 22.09 2.85
N ALA A 206 -9.79 23.13 3.17
CA ALA A 206 -10.00 24.47 2.62
C ALA A 206 -9.85 24.49 1.08
N VAL A 207 -8.88 23.75 0.52
CA VAL A 207 -8.72 23.69 -0.94
C VAL A 207 -9.78 22.79 -1.59
N PHE A 208 -10.09 21.65 -0.97
CA PHE A 208 -11.08 20.71 -1.49
C PHE A 208 -12.53 21.19 -1.38
N ALA A 209 -12.81 22.16 -0.52
CA ALA A 209 -14.10 22.86 -0.46
C ALA A 209 -14.44 23.57 -1.78
N ARG A 210 -13.42 23.96 -2.57
CA ARG A 210 -13.62 24.32 -3.98
C ARG A 210 -13.66 23.01 -4.78
N GLY A 211 -14.87 22.67 -5.21
CA GLY A 211 -15.11 21.50 -6.05
C GLY A 211 -14.32 21.53 -7.37
N PRO A 212 -14.16 20.38 -8.03
CA PRO A 212 -13.32 20.24 -9.19
C PRO A 212 -14.02 20.79 -10.45
N ALA A 213 -13.24 21.35 -11.36
CA ALA A 213 -13.69 21.92 -12.62
C ALA A 213 -12.53 22.04 -13.62
N GLY A 214 -12.85 22.02 -14.92
CA GLY A 214 -11.86 22.18 -15.98
C GLY A 214 -11.61 20.90 -16.75
N THR A 215 -10.42 20.76 -17.29
CA THR A 215 -10.00 19.67 -18.18
C THR A 215 -8.96 18.78 -17.50
N THR A 216 -8.36 17.82 -18.19
CA THR A 216 -7.39 16.88 -17.59
C THR A 216 -5.98 17.07 -18.16
N PRO A 217 -5.29 18.20 -17.92
CA PRO A 217 -3.95 18.48 -18.45
C PRO A 217 -2.85 17.71 -17.70
N ALA A 218 -3.01 16.38 -17.55
CA ALA A 218 -2.11 15.55 -16.77
C ALA A 218 -0.71 15.46 -17.41
N LEU A 219 -0.62 15.36 -18.74
CA LEU A 219 0.67 15.36 -19.45
C LEU A 219 1.48 16.62 -19.13
N GLU A 220 0.87 17.80 -19.28
CA GLU A 220 1.53 19.07 -19.05
C GLU A 220 1.96 19.24 -17.58
N LYS A 221 1.12 18.77 -16.64
CA LYS A 221 1.45 18.83 -15.22
C LYS A 221 2.59 17.90 -14.86
N ILE A 222 2.55 16.64 -15.33
CA ILE A 222 3.60 15.65 -15.10
C ILE A 222 4.92 16.13 -15.71
N GLN A 223 4.92 16.60 -16.96
CA GLN A 223 6.10 17.20 -17.58
C GLN A 223 6.69 18.34 -16.74
N ARG A 224 5.84 19.27 -16.30
CA ARG A 224 6.27 20.41 -15.48
C ARG A 224 6.85 19.95 -14.14
N SER A 225 6.25 18.96 -13.50
CA SER A 225 6.75 18.39 -12.26
C SER A 225 8.14 17.78 -12.43
N PHE A 226 8.36 16.97 -13.48
CA PHE A 226 9.68 16.41 -13.77
C PHE A 226 10.72 17.48 -14.09
N ILE A 227 10.35 18.52 -14.87
CA ILE A 227 11.26 19.63 -15.19
C ILE A 227 11.64 20.41 -13.92
N ARG A 228 10.67 20.77 -13.07
CA ARG A 228 10.92 21.48 -11.81
C ARG A 228 11.71 20.64 -10.81
N GLY A 229 11.52 19.33 -10.86
CA GLY A 229 12.19 18.35 -9.99
C GLY A 229 13.58 17.93 -10.45
N GLN A 230 14.10 18.45 -11.55
CA GLN A 230 15.43 18.06 -12.06
C GLN A 230 16.51 18.18 -10.97
N GLY A 231 17.28 17.11 -10.80
CA GLY A 231 18.34 17.01 -9.80
C GLY A 231 17.86 16.81 -8.36
N LYS A 232 16.57 16.53 -8.14
CA LYS A 232 16.01 16.19 -6.83
C LYS A 232 15.37 14.81 -6.88
N SER A 233 15.43 14.10 -5.77
CA SER A 233 14.65 12.88 -5.56
C SER A 233 13.24 13.27 -5.10
N ILE A 234 12.22 12.98 -5.90
CA ILE A 234 10.81 13.31 -5.63
C ILE A 234 9.94 12.08 -5.88
N ALA A 235 9.27 11.60 -4.84
CA ALA A 235 8.24 10.60 -4.97
C ALA A 235 6.93 11.26 -5.42
N ARG A 236 6.32 10.78 -6.50
CA ARG A 236 5.12 11.40 -7.09
C ARG A 236 3.92 10.48 -7.00
N TYR A 237 2.78 11.05 -6.64
CA TYR A 237 1.50 10.37 -6.57
C TYR A 237 0.49 11.14 -7.42
N PHE A 238 -0.03 10.53 -8.48
CA PHE A 238 -1.05 11.15 -9.33
C PHE A 238 -2.42 10.56 -9.03
N PHE A 239 -3.32 11.39 -8.49
CA PHE A 239 -4.70 11.03 -8.25
C PHE A 239 -5.51 11.46 -9.46
N GLY A 240 -6.11 10.54 -10.20
CA GLY A 240 -6.88 10.89 -11.39
C GLY A 240 -7.93 9.85 -11.74
N ASP A 241 -8.88 10.25 -12.58
CA ASP A 241 -10.04 9.42 -12.91
C ASP A 241 -10.20 9.09 -14.38
N GLY A 242 -9.23 9.44 -15.23
CA GLY A 242 -9.31 9.04 -16.62
C GLY A 242 -8.26 9.59 -17.57
N THR A 243 -8.72 9.88 -18.78
CA THR A 243 -7.86 10.12 -19.93
C THR A 243 -7.32 11.56 -19.97
N PRO A 244 -5.99 11.76 -20.13
CA PRO A 244 -5.41 13.09 -20.26
C PRO A 244 -5.91 13.84 -21.50
N ASN A 245 -5.84 15.17 -21.44
CA ASN A 245 -6.03 16.04 -22.60
C ASN A 245 -5.11 15.58 -23.75
N GLY A 246 -5.70 15.37 -24.93
CA GLY A 246 -4.99 14.82 -26.08
C GLY A 246 -5.13 13.31 -26.26
N GLY A 247 -5.78 12.61 -25.32
CA GLY A 247 -6.13 11.19 -25.47
C GLY A 247 -4.93 10.26 -25.47
N VAL A 248 -5.01 9.20 -26.27
CA VAL A 248 -3.94 8.19 -26.44
C VAL A 248 -2.55 8.78 -26.72
N PRO A 249 -2.38 9.78 -27.61
CA PRO A 249 -1.09 10.45 -27.78
C PRO A 249 -0.48 11.02 -26.49
N ALA A 250 -1.30 11.55 -25.58
CA ALA A 250 -0.83 12.09 -24.33
C ALA A 250 -0.45 10.98 -23.32
N GLN A 251 -1.25 9.90 -23.27
CA GLN A 251 -0.92 8.70 -22.49
C GLN A 251 0.44 8.13 -22.92
N GLN A 252 0.66 7.98 -24.22
CA GLN A 252 1.93 7.49 -24.79
C GLN A 252 3.13 8.38 -24.42
N GLU A 253 2.95 9.71 -24.42
CA GLU A 253 4.03 10.61 -24.04
C GLU A 253 4.29 10.58 -22.52
N ILE A 254 3.27 10.42 -21.67
CA ILE A 254 3.45 10.20 -20.21
C ILE A 254 4.26 8.93 -19.98
N ILE A 255 3.85 7.81 -20.59
CA ILE A 255 4.56 6.53 -20.51
C ILE A 255 6.01 6.68 -20.95
N LYS A 256 6.25 7.36 -22.07
CA LYS A 256 7.61 7.62 -22.59
C LYS A 256 8.44 8.46 -21.62
N ILE A 257 7.86 9.47 -20.98
CA ILE A 257 8.52 10.24 -19.92
C ILE A 257 8.92 9.30 -18.79
N LEU A 258 8.01 8.45 -18.32
CA LEU A 258 8.29 7.52 -17.23
C LEU A 258 9.40 6.54 -17.60
N LYS A 259 9.36 5.94 -18.80
CA LYS A 259 10.39 4.99 -19.25
C LYS A 259 11.78 5.59 -19.40
N HIS A 260 11.87 6.88 -19.71
CA HIS A 260 13.12 7.54 -20.08
C HIS A 260 13.55 8.67 -19.14
N ARG A 261 12.85 8.86 -18.02
CA ARG A 261 13.22 9.85 -17.00
C ARG A 261 14.60 9.56 -16.43
N GLN A 262 15.28 10.63 -16.04
CA GLN A 262 16.54 10.51 -15.31
C GLN A 262 16.26 10.05 -13.88
N ASP A 263 17.11 9.15 -13.38
CA ASP A 263 17.05 8.63 -12.01
C ASP A 263 15.63 8.17 -11.60
N PRO A 264 15.13 7.07 -12.20
CA PRO A 264 13.78 6.59 -11.93
C PRO A 264 13.59 6.15 -10.47
N ALA A 265 14.65 5.66 -9.81
CA ALA A 265 14.65 5.28 -8.40
C ALA A 265 14.49 6.51 -7.49
N GLY A 266 15.18 7.62 -7.77
CA GLY A 266 14.95 8.89 -7.08
C GLY A 266 13.66 9.59 -7.48
N ASN A 267 13.00 9.17 -8.56
CA ASN A 267 11.78 9.77 -9.07
C ASN A 267 10.68 8.74 -9.39
N PRO A 268 10.21 7.97 -8.39
CA PRO A 268 9.14 7.01 -8.58
C PRO A 268 7.81 7.72 -8.82
N MET A 269 6.90 7.02 -9.49
CA MET A 269 5.56 7.50 -9.81
C MET A 269 4.53 6.46 -9.40
N THR A 270 3.59 6.82 -8.53
CA THR A 270 2.41 6.01 -8.26
C THR A 270 1.19 6.69 -8.88
N PHE A 271 0.46 5.96 -9.70
CA PHE A 271 -0.88 6.33 -10.15
C PHE A 271 -1.90 5.84 -9.12
N VAL A 272 -2.84 6.71 -8.74
CA VAL A 272 -3.90 6.40 -7.78
C VAL A 272 -5.23 6.62 -8.50
N SER A 273 -5.81 5.54 -8.99
CA SER A 273 -7.06 5.59 -9.72
C SER A 273 -8.21 5.97 -8.80
N CYS A 274 -8.96 6.98 -9.22
CA CYS A 274 -10.12 7.52 -8.55
C CYS A 274 -11.35 7.36 -9.45
N THR A 275 -11.54 6.17 -10.04
CA THR A 275 -12.64 5.87 -10.95
C THR A 275 -13.05 4.42 -10.81
N ASN A 276 -14.25 4.10 -11.26
CA ASN A 276 -14.78 2.75 -11.38
C ASN A 276 -14.99 2.37 -12.87
N GLU A 277 -14.30 3.08 -13.76
CA GLU A 277 -14.34 2.90 -15.21
C GLU A 277 -12.93 2.50 -15.68
N ASP A 278 -12.64 1.19 -15.62
CA ASP A 278 -11.33 0.58 -15.88
C ASP A 278 -10.72 1.06 -17.21
N ASP A 279 -11.52 1.09 -18.28
CA ASP A 279 -11.10 1.53 -19.62
C ASP A 279 -10.46 2.94 -19.63
N GLN A 280 -10.82 3.82 -18.67
CA GLN A 280 -10.30 5.19 -18.63
C GLN A 280 -8.91 5.29 -17.98
N VAL A 281 -8.54 4.31 -17.16
CA VAL A 281 -7.29 4.26 -16.38
C VAL A 281 -6.38 3.10 -16.76
N GLU A 282 -6.80 2.21 -17.66
CA GLU A 282 -6.00 1.09 -18.18
C GLU A 282 -4.59 1.50 -18.63
N TRP A 283 -4.45 2.69 -19.23
CA TRP A 283 -3.15 3.21 -19.64
C TRP A 283 -2.16 3.45 -18.48
N MET A 284 -2.65 3.60 -17.24
CA MET A 284 -1.83 3.71 -16.02
C MET A 284 -1.29 2.33 -15.62
N LYS A 285 -2.10 1.27 -15.74
CA LYS A 285 -1.68 -0.13 -15.58
C LYS A 285 -0.65 -0.51 -16.65
N ASP A 286 -0.92 -0.15 -17.92
CA ASP A 286 0.05 -0.29 -19.02
C ASP A 286 1.39 0.42 -18.71
N ALA A 287 1.34 1.56 -18.00
CA ALA A 287 2.53 2.32 -17.63
C ALA A 287 3.34 1.61 -16.53
N GLU A 288 2.68 1.09 -15.49
CA GLU A 288 3.26 0.27 -14.44
C GLU A 288 3.99 -0.94 -15.01
N GLU A 289 3.37 -1.69 -15.93
CA GLU A 289 3.97 -2.90 -16.50
C GLU A 289 5.31 -2.67 -17.22
N ILE A 290 5.54 -1.46 -17.76
CA ILE A 290 6.68 -1.20 -18.66
C ILE A 290 7.62 -0.10 -18.22
N ALA A 291 7.24 0.73 -17.23
CA ALA A 291 8.07 1.80 -16.71
C ALA A 291 8.66 1.41 -15.35
N PRO A 292 9.98 1.47 -15.17
CA PRO A 292 10.58 1.12 -13.90
C PRO A 292 10.18 2.12 -12.82
N TYR A 293 10.06 1.65 -11.57
CA TYR A 293 9.66 2.45 -10.42
C TYR A 293 8.34 3.20 -10.66
N CYS A 294 7.39 2.51 -11.27
CA CYS A 294 6.04 2.98 -11.54
C CYS A 294 5.09 1.96 -10.92
N SER A 295 4.04 2.42 -10.24
CA SER A 295 2.99 1.54 -9.74
C SER A 295 1.63 2.18 -9.97
N GLU A 296 0.60 1.36 -10.09
CA GLU A 296 -0.80 1.74 -10.12
C GLU A 296 -1.49 1.22 -8.85
N ALA A 297 -2.45 1.97 -8.33
CA ALA A 297 -3.17 1.60 -7.14
C ALA A 297 -4.63 2.04 -7.28
N ASP A 298 -5.52 1.05 -7.39
CA ASP A 298 -6.95 1.30 -7.49
C ASP A 298 -7.60 1.49 -6.11
N ASP A 299 -8.92 1.34 -6.00
CA ASP A 299 -9.60 1.24 -4.72
C ASP A 299 -9.26 -0.06 -3.98
N PHE A 300 -9.38 0.00 -2.65
CA PHE A 300 -9.00 -1.12 -1.78
C PHE A 300 -9.76 -2.42 -2.09
N LYS A 301 -11.02 -2.31 -2.52
CA LYS A 301 -11.85 -3.48 -2.80
C LYS A 301 -11.33 -4.20 -4.04
N ASP A 302 -11.15 -3.48 -5.13
CA ASP A 302 -10.80 -4.08 -6.42
C ASP A 302 -9.36 -4.59 -6.38
N GLU A 303 -8.43 -3.80 -5.85
CA GLU A 303 -7.05 -4.20 -5.58
C GLU A 303 -6.98 -5.44 -4.64
N GLY A 304 -7.80 -5.46 -3.58
CA GLY A 304 -7.85 -6.61 -2.66
C GLY A 304 -8.39 -7.88 -3.32
N GLU A 305 -9.29 -7.76 -4.29
CA GLU A 305 -9.78 -8.89 -5.08
C GLU A 305 -8.71 -9.41 -6.04
N GLU A 306 -7.92 -8.53 -6.67
CA GLU A 306 -6.79 -8.89 -7.53
C GLU A 306 -5.68 -9.58 -6.74
N VAL A 307 -5.22 -8.98 -5.64
CA VAL A 307 -4.22 -9.59 -4.75
C VAL A 307 -4.70 -10.94 -4.21
N MET A 308 -5.99 -11.09 -3.89
CA MET A 308 -6.52 -12.39 -3.44
C MET A 308 -6.53 -13.44 -4.56
N LYS A 309 -6.78 -13.06 -5.82
CA LYS A 309 -6.67 -13.98 -6.97
C LYS A 309 -5.23 -14.43 -7.18
N ASP A 310 -4.26 -13.59 -6.87
CA ASP A 310 -2.86 -13.83 -7.19
C ASP A 310 -2.08 -14.45 -6.04
N GLN A 311 -2.17 -13.85 -4.86
CA GLN A 311 -1.46 -14.29 -3.66
C GLN A 311 -2.26 -15.33 -2.83
N GLY A 312 -3.55 -15.45 -3.10
CA GLY A 312 -4.45 -16.39 -2.43
C GLY A 312 -4.95 -15.90 -1.06
N VAL A 313 -5.97 -16.60 -0.56
CA VAL A 313 -6.73 -16.21 0.65
C VAL A 313 -5.95 -16.26 1.97
N ALA A 314 -4.67 -16.63 1.96
CA ALA A 314 -3.84 -16.65 3.16
C ALA A 314 -3.12 -15.31 3.38
N LEU A 315 -2.87 -14.53 2.33
CA LEU A 315 -2.25 -13.22 2.48
C LEU A 315 -3.24 -12.25 3.13
N PRO A 316 -2.90 -11.59 4.25
CA PRO A 316 -3.78 -10.65 4.90
C PRO A 316 -3.66 -9.25 4.28
N TYR A 317 -4.26 -9.06 3.11
CA TYR A 317 -4.31 -7.76 2.44
C TYR A 317 -5.35 -6.83 3.11
N THR A 318 -4.91 -6.09 4.12
CA THR A 318 -5.73 -5.12 4.89
C THR A 318 -5.81 -3.77 4.19
N LYS A 319 -6.71 -2.89 4.66
CA LYS A 319 -6.72 -1.49 4.21
C LYS A 319 -5.38 -0.80 4.50
N GLY A 320 -4.74 -1.13 5.63
CA GLY A 320 -3.41 -0.67 5.97
C GLY A 320 -2.34 -1.17 5.00
N PHE A 321 -2.35 -2.45 4.65
CA PHE A 321 -1.45 -3.03 3.64
C PHE A 321 -1.56 -2.24 2.33
N HIS A 322 -2.79 -2.07 1.84
CA HIS A 322 -3.08 -1.30 0.64
C HIS A 322 -2.56 0.15 0.72
N LEU A 323 -2.82 0.86 1.83
CA LEU A 323 -2.32 2.23 2.01
C LEU A 323 -0.79 2.31 1.95
N ILE A 324 -0.08 1.33 2.52
CA ILE A 324 1.38 1.30 2.41
C ILE A 324 1.81 1.02 0.97
N CYS A 325 1.18 0.08 0.29
CA CYS A 325 1.47 -0.18 -1.13
C CYS A 325 1.28 1.07 -1.99
N THR A 326 0.18 1.80 -1.82
CA THR A 326 -0.03 3.08 -2.50
C THR A 326 1.10 4.09 -2.22
N LEU A 327 1.68 4.09 -1.01
CA LEU A 327 2.77 4.99 -0.65
C LEU A 327 4.13 4.58 -1.22
N VAL A 328 4.45 3.29 -1.28
CA VAL A 328 5.84 2.84 -1.49
C VAL A 328 6.04 1.70 -2.50
N ALA A 329 5.00 1.14 -3.12
CA ALA A 329 5.13 0.04 -4.09
C ALA A 329 6.04 0.41 -5.27
N ALA A 330 5.85 1.59 -5.85
CA ALA A 330 6.70 2.13 -6.93
C ALA A 330 8.20 2.24 -6.54
N MET A 331 8.54 2.21 -5.25
CA MET A 331 9.92 2.27 -4.75
C MET A 331 10.48 0.87 -4.43
N ASN A 332 9.63 -0.14 -4.44
CA ASN A 332 9.88 -1.49 -3.99
C ASN A 332 9.48 -2.53 -5.07
N PRO A 333 10.10 -2.47 -6.26
CA PRO A 333 9.74 -3.30 -7.42
C PRO A 333 9.94 -4.80 -7.21
N ASP A 334 10.69 -5.19 -6.17
CA ASP A 334 11.05 -6.59 -5.92
C ASP A 334 10.17 -7.28 -4.86
N ASP A 335 9.27 -6.56 -4.19
CA ASP A 335 8.39 -7.13 -3.17
C ASP A 335 6.94 -6.63 -3.24
N LEU A 336 6.64 -5.38 -2.89
CA LEU A 336 5.29 -4.85 -2.84
C LEU A 336 4.68 -4.74 -4.24
N ASP A 337 5.47 -4.26 -5.20
CA ASP A 337 5.09 -4.23 -6.61
C ASP A 337 4.86 -5.64 -7.16
N ALA A 338 5.57 -6.65 -6.63
CA ALA A 338 5.49 -8.03 -7.12
C ALA A 338 4.25 -8.80 -6.62
N MET A 339 3.30 -8.15 -5.95
CA MET A 339 2.11 -8.80 -5.39
C MET A 339 1.18 -9.37 -6.48
N ASP A 340 1.07 -8.72 -7.63
CA ASP A 340 0.24 -9.08 -8.79
C ASP A 340 1.01 -9.93 -9.83
N GLU A 341 2.32 -10.12 -9.66
CA GLU A 341 3.16 -10.86 -10.60
C GLU A 341 2.84 -12.37 -10.68
N SER A 342 1.94 -12.89 -9.84
CA SER A 342 1.58 -14.31 -9.77
C SER A 342 2.77 -15.22 -9.42
N VAL A 343 3.68 -14.69 -8.60
CA VAL A 343 4.82 -15.40 -8.01
C VAL A 343 4.59 -15.46 -6.50
N PRO A 344 4.76 -16.62 -5.83
CA PRO A 344 4.58 -16.68 -4.39
C PRO A 344 5.72 -15.94 -3.68
N PHE A 345 5.41 -15.31 -2.55
CA PHE A 345 6.45 -14.80 -1.67
C PHE A 345 7.30 -15.93 -1.10
N THR A 346 8.61 -15.69 -1.03
CA THR A 346 9.49 -16.54 -0.22
C THR A 346 9.07 -16.45 1.24
N LYS A 347 9.44 -17.45 2.05
CA LYS A 347 9.18 -17.38 3.50
C LYS A 347 9.79 -16.13 4.11
N ASN A 348 11.02 -15.81 3.73
CA ASN A 348 11.73 -14.63 4.22
C ASN A 348 11.02 -13.33 3.83
N THR A 349 10.58 -13.19 2.57
CA THR A 349 9.80 -12.03 2.12
C THR A 349 8.49 -11.92 2.89
N LEU A 350 7.75 -13.01 3.05
CA LEU A 350 6.47 -13.01 3.78
C LEU A 350 6.66 -12.65 5.26
N ASP A 351 7.69 -13.20 5.91
CA ASP A 351 8.04 -12.88 7.29
C ASP A 351 8.35 -11.39 7.43
N ASN A 352 9.15 -10.83 6.52
CA ASN A 352 9.50 -9.42 6.51
C ASN A 352 8.30 -8.51 6.23
N LEU A 353 7.38 -8.88 5.34
CA LEU A 353 6.18 -8.10 5.05
C LEU A 353 5.19 -8.10 6.23
N LEU A 354 4.99 -9.25 6.87
CA LEU A 354 4.04 -9.38 7.98
C LEU A 354 4.64 -9.03 9.34
N GLY A 355 5.96 -8.99 9.41
CA GLY A 355 6.74 -8.52 10.54
C GLY A 355 7.07 -9.55 11.62
N ILE A 356 6.71 -10.82 11.40
CA ILE A 356 6.95 -11.93 12.34
C ILE A 356 7.54 -13.13 11.61
N GLN A 357 8.29 -13.97 12.32
CA GLN A 357 8.80 -15.22 11.77
C GLN A 357 7.74 -16.32 11.79
N HIS A 358 7.21 -16.69 10.63
CA HIS A 358 6.27 -17.80 10.51
C HIS A 358 6.98 -19.13 10.75
N ASN A 359 6.28 -20.09 11.35
CA ASN A 359 6.69 -21.49 11.31
C ASN A 359 6.46 -22.09 9.92
N GLU A 360 7.07 -23.26 9.66
CA GLU A 360 6.90 -23.95 8.38
C GLU A 360 5.43 -24.29 8.08
N GLU A 361 4.61 -24.61 9.08
CA GLU A 361 3.19 -24.91 8.87
C GLU A 361 2.40 -23.70 8.38
N SER A 362 2.65 -22.50 8.94
CA SER A 362 1.95 -21.29 8.50
C SER A 362 2.44 -20.82 7.13
N TYR A 363 3.73 -20.96 6.85
CA TYR A 363 4.26 -20.66 5.53
C TYR A 363 3.74 -21.65 4.46
N ARG A 364 3.73 -22.96 4.75
CA ARG A 364 3.13 -23.97 3.88
C ARG A 364 1.66 -23.70 3.63
N TYR A 365 0.91 -23.29 4.66
CA TYR A 365 -0.49 -22.90 4.49
C TYR A 365 -0.64 -21.74 3.50
N TYR A 366 0.20 -20.70 3.61
CA TYR A 366 0.21 -19.60 2.64
C TYR A 366 0.52 -20.10 1.21
N PHE A 367 1.57 -20.89 1.06
CA PHE A 367 1.99 -21.42 -0.24
C PHE A 367 0.91 -22.30 -0.89
N ASP A 368 0.24 -23.15 -0.12
CA ASP A 368 -0.85 -24.00 -0.62
C ASP A 368 -2.06 -23.15 -1.04
N CYS A 369 -2.40 -22.10 -0.29
CA CYS A 369 -3.45 -21.15 -0.66
C CYS A 369 -3.12 -20.39 -1.95
N PHE A 370 -1.87 -19.95 -2.11
CA PHE A 370 -1.36 -19.36 -3.35
C PHE A 370 -1.53 -20.33 -4.54
N VAL A 371 -1.03 -21.57 -4.42
CA VAL A 371 -1.12 -22.57 -5.50
C VAL A 371 -2.57 -22.86 -5.86
N ASN A 372 -3.48 -22.90 -4.88
CA ASN A 372 -4.91 -23.08 -5.13
C ASN A 372 -5.53 -21.88 -5.87
N ALA A 373 -5.13 -20.66 -5.55
CA ALA A 373 -5.57 -19.46 -6.24
C ALA A 373 -5.12 -19.47 -7.72
N GLN A 374 -3.84 -19.77 -7.97
CA GLN A 374 -3.28 -19.89 -9.32
C GLN A 374 -3.96 -20.99 -10.16
N ARG A 375 -4.34 -22.12 -9.54
CA ARG A 375 -5.13 -23.18 -10.22
C ARG A 375 -6.53 -22.69 -10.59
N ALA A 376 -7.16 -21.91 -9.72
CA ALA A 376 -8.51 -21.38 -9.90
C ALA A 376 -8.57 -20.18 -10.86
N ARG A 377 -7.46 -19.44 -11.04
CA ARG A 377 -7.35 -18.25 -11.91
C ARG A 377 -7.85 -18.55 -13.33
N ARG A 378 -8.64 -17.65 -13.91
CA ARG A 378 -9.06 -17.74 -15.32
C ARG A 378 -7.92 -17.28 -16.21
N VAL A 379 -7.77 -17.90 -17.38
CA VAL A 379 -6.77 -17.47 -18.36
C VAL A 379 -7.46 -16.45 -19.25
N GLU A 380 -7.01 -15.20 -19.20
CA GLU A 380 -7.59 -14.08 -19.94
C GLU A 380 -6.69 -13.70 -21.12
N GLY A 381 -5.38 -13.94 -21.00
CA GLY A 381 -4.43 -13.77 -22.09
C GLY A 381 -3.33 -14.83 -22.19
N PRO A 382 -2.48 -14.73 -23.22
CA PRO A 382 -1.32 -15.60 -23.40
C PRO A 382 -0.34 -15.57 -22.21
N MET A 383 -0.16 -14.41 -21.56
CA MET A 383 0.71 -14.27 -20.38
C MET A 383 0.15 -15.05 -19.18
N ASP A 384 -1.15 -14.97 -18.91
CA ASP A 384 -1.81 -15.76 -17.85
C ASP A 384 -1.67 -17.26 -18.10
N GLN A 385 -1.71 -17.67 -19.36
CA GLN A 385 -1.58 -19.08 -19.71
C GLN A 385 -0.20 -19.62 -19.31
N ILE A 386 0.85 -18.80 -19.46
CA ILE A 386 2.19 -19.16 -18.99
C ILE A 386 2.22 -19.20 -17.47
N LYS A 387 1.80 -18.12 -16.80
CA LYS A 387 1.76 -18.01 -15.32
C LYS A 387 1.03 -19.20 -14.69
N LYS A 388 -0.15 -19.57 -15.21
CA LYS A 388 -0.98 -20.68 -14.73
C LYS A 388 -0.33 -22.07 -14.86
N ASN A 389 0.55 -22.26 -15.84
CA ASN A 389 1.18 -23.56 -16.09
C ASN A 389 2.43 -23.79 -15.23
N VAL A 390 2.88 -22.78 -14.47
CA VAL A 390 4.06 -22.90 -13.61
C VAL A 390 3.74 -23.75 -12.39
N GLN A 391 4.54 -24.79 -12.16
CA GLN A 391 4.50 -25.58 -10.94
C GLN A 391 5.60 -25.12 -10.00
N TRP A 392 5.24 -24.26 -9.06
CA TRP A 392 6.18 -23.69 -8.10
C TRP A 392 6.72 -24.74 -7.12
N ASN A 393 8.04 -24.73 -6.91
CA ASN A 393 8.70 -25.62 -5.95
C ASN A 393 8.72 -25.00 -4.55
N TYR A 394 7.90 -25.55 -3.64
CA TYR A 394 7.83 -25.11 -2.24
C TYR A 394 9.20 -24.96 -1.55
N ASN A 395 10.13 -25.90 -1.78
CA ASN A 395 11.42 -25.87 -1.08
C ASN A 395 12.32 -24.71 -1.53
N ASP A 396 12.17 -24.26 -2.78
CA ASP A 396 12.94 -23.14 -3.30
C ASP A 396 12.48 -21.84 -2.62
N PHE A 397 11.17 -21.62 -2.53
CA PHE A 397 10.59 -20.44 -1.85
C PHE A 397 10.71 -20.49 -0.31
N LEU A 398 10.79 -21.68 0.27
CA LEU A 398 11.06 -21.83 1.71
C LEU A 398 12.47 -21.33 2.09
N ARG A 399 13.46 -21.47 1.20
CA ARG A 399 14.88 -21.27 1.51
C ARG A 399 15.48 -20.02 0.89
N ALA A 400 14.98 -19.58 -0.26
CA ALA A 400 15.50 -18.41 -0.93
C ALA A 400 15.22 -17.13 -0.11
N PRO A 401 16.15 -16.15 -0.10
CA PRO A 401 15.94 -14.88 0.59
C PRO A 401 14.88 -14.02 -0.10
N VAL A 402 14.83 -14.04 -1.44
CA VAL A 402 13.86 -13.31 -2.28
C VAL A 402 13.52 -14.13 -3.53
N ALA A 403 12.35 -13.90 -4.11
CA ALA A 403 11.83 -14.73 -5.20
C ALA A 403 12.65 -14.59 -6.49
N LYS A 404 13.18 -13.40 -6.79
CA LYS A 404 13.99 -13.14 -7.99
C LYS A 404 15.29 -13.94 -8.06
N ASP A 405 15.75 -14.48 -6.94
CA ASP A 405 16.95 -15.32 -6.87
C ASP A 405 16.65 -16.80 -7.23
N ILE A 406 15.37 -17.16 -7.33
CA ILE A 406 14.94 -18.52 -7.68
C ILE A 406 15.05 -18.70 -9.20
N PRO A 407 15.81 -19.71 -9.70
CA PRO A 407 16.00 -19.92 -11.14
C PRO A 407 14.69 -20.08 -11.92
N GLN A 408 13.68 -20.71 -11.33
CA GLN A 408 12.35 -20.86 -11.95
C GLN A 408 11.66 -19.51 -12.16
N VAL A 409 11.78 -18.57 -11.21
CA VAL A 409 11.21 -17.22 -11.32
C VAL A 409 11.92 -16.44 -12.41
N GLN A 410 13.25 -16.52 -12.48
CA GLN A 410 14.04 -15.88 -13.54
C GLN A 410 13.65 -16.38 -14.94
N GLN A 411 13.45 -17.70 -15.08
CA GLN A 411 12.99 -18.29 -16.33
C GLN A 411 11.58 -17.82 -16.72
N LEU A 412 10.66 -17.74 -15.75
CA LEU A 412 9.32 -17.19 -16.01
C LEU A 412 9.40 -15.74 -16.48
N LYS A 413 10.13 -14.86 -15.78
CA LYS A 413 10.28 -13.45 -16.16
C LYS A 413 10.91 -13.30 -17.55
N GLN A 414 11.89 -14.14 -17.89
CA GLN A 414 12.46 -14.16 -19.25
C GLN A 414 11.47 -14.64 -20.31
N GLN A 415 10.59 -15.60 -20.00
CA GLN A 415 9.55 -16.04 -20.94
C GLN A 415 8.54 -14.94 -21.20
N LEU A 416 8.07 -14.26 -20.14
CA LEU A 416 7.13 -13.14 -20.24
C LEU A 416 7.74 -11.96 -21.03
N ALA A 417 9.01 -11.63 -20.79
CA ALA A 417 9.68 -10.53 -21.49
C ALA A 417 9.95 -10.79 -22.99
N ASN A 418 9.85 -12.04 -23.45
CA ASN A 418 10.07 -12.42 -24.85
C ASN A 418 8.76 -12.62 -25.64
N MET A 419 7.59 -12.41 -25.01
CA MET A 419 6.29 -12.37 -25.68
C MET A 419 6.04 -10.98 -26.25
#